data_AF-A0A0Q4XRX3-F1
#
_entry.id   AF-A0A0Q4XRX3-F1
#
_cell.length_a   1.000
_cell.length_b   1.000
_cell.length_c   1.000
_cell.angle_alpha   90.00
_cell.angle_beta   90.00
_cell.angle_gamma   90.00
#
_symmetry.space_group_name_H-M   'P 1'
#
loop_
_entity.id
_entity.type
_entity.pdbx_description
1 polymer ?
#
loop_
_entity_poly.entity_id
_entity_poly.type
_entity_poly.pdbx_seq_one_letter_code
_entity_poly.pdbx_strand_id
1 'polypeptide(L)'
;MDAASPPPDCPDYARWEHGERQRYYEFRRLPDLWGACATLTCWGTIGTSLGRQVHNALASTDAAAMVFEGIARRRTADGYRLVVSA
;
A
#
# COMPACT_ATOMS: atom_id res chain seq x y z
N MET A 1 -16.64 2.76 28.62
CA MET A 1 -16.28 1.48 27.98
C MET A 1 -15.33 1.87 26.87
N ASP A 2 -14.03 1.88 27.16
CA ASP A 2 -13.00 2.26 26.19
C ASP A 2 -13.01 1.23 25.06
N ALA A 3 -13.52 1.64 23.90
CA ALA A 3 -13.21 0.95 22.68
C ALA A 3 -11.71 1.17 22.47
N ALA A 4 -10.92 0.13 22.77
CA ALA A 4 -9.54 0.08 22.34
C ALA A 4 -9.50 0.57 20.88
N SER A 5 -8.77 1.65 20.63
CA SER A 5 -8.52 2.08 19.25
C SER A 5 -7.99 0.87 18.51
N PRO A 6 -8.56 0.53 17.34
CA PRO A 6 -8.03 -0.58 16.57
C PRO A 6 -6.56 -0.26 16.23
N PRO A 7 -5.73 -1.29 15.99
CA PRO A 7 -4.35 -1.09 15.55
C PRO A 7 -4.33 -0.17 14.30
N PRO A 8 -3.19 0.39 13.84
CA PRO A 8 -3.20 1.25 12.66
C PRO A 8 -3.65 0.44 11.43
N ASP A 9 -4.96 0.49 11.14
CA ASP A 9 -5.70 -0.34 10.19
C ASP A 9 -5.45 0.18 8.77
N CYS A 10 -4.38 -0.28 8.14
CA CYS A 10 -4.03 0.02 6.74
C CYS A 10 -3.81 1.52 6.45
N PRO A 11 -2.56 1.96 6.15
CA PRO A 11 -2.29 3.36 5.88
C PRO A 11 -3.01 3.83 4.60
N ASP A 12 -3.33 5.12 4.52
CA ASP A 12 -3.85 5.71 3.29
C ASP A 12 -2.77 5.80 2.22
N TYR A 13 -1.51 5.86 2.64
CA TYR A 13 -0.35 5.82 1.75
C TYR A 13 0.81 5.05 2.36
N ALA A 14 1.46 4.22 1.55
CA ALA A 14 2.75 3.65 1.89
C ALA A 14 3.66 3.57 0.67
N ARG A 15 4.96 3.77 0.88
CA ARG A 15 5.97 3.61 -0.16
C ARG A 15 7.14 2.78 0.34
N TRP A 16 7.52 1.82 -0.47
CA TRP A 16 8.71 1.02 -0.29
C TRP A 16 9.72 1.30 -1.40
N GLU A 17 11.00 1.25 -1.08
CA GLU A 17 12.09 1.41 -2.03
C GLU A 17 13.12 0.30 -1.92
N HIS A 18 13.61 -0.16 -3.06
CA HIS A 18 14.72 -1.09 -3.15
C HIS A 18 15.94 -0.32 -3.67
N GLY A 19 16.80 0.12 -2.74
CA GLY A 19 17.95 0.98 -3.05
C GLY A 19 18.88 0.42 -4.12
N GLU A 20 19.30 -0.85 -4.01
CA GLU A 20 20.23 -1.44 -4.98
C GLU A 20 19.65 -1.56 -6.41
N ARG A 21 18.35 -1.83 -6.53
CA ARG A 21 17.67 -2.00 -7.81
C ARG A 21 17.07 -0.69 -8.35
N GLN A 22 17.15 0.39 -7.57
CA GLN A 22 16.54 1.68 -7.87
C GLN A 22 15.05 1.55 -8.23
N ARG A 23 14.30 0.79 -7.43
CA ARG A 23 12.86 0.57 -7.64
C ARG A 23 12.04 1.09 -6.49
N TYR A 24 10.82 1.52 -6.80
CA TYR A 24 9.82 1.88 -5.80
C TYR A 24 8.55 1.06 -5.98
N TYR A 25 7.79 0.94 -4.89
CA TYR A 25 6.43 0.44 -4.88
C TYR A 25 5.61 1.34 -3.96
N GLU A 26 4.48 1.82 -4.44
CA GLU A 26 3.52 2.65 -3.71
C GLU A 26 2.20 1.92 -3.57
N PHE A 27 1.58 2.11 -2.41
CA PHE A 27 0.22 1.74 -2.10
C PHE A 27 -0.55 2.99 -1.70
N ARG A 28 -1.79 3.12 -2.16
CA ARG A 28 -2.76 4.07 -1.63
C ARG A 28 -4.08 3.36 -1.36
N ARG A 29 -4.69 3.64 -0.22
CA ARG A 29 -6.08 3.32 0.06
C ARG A 29 -6.94 4.50 -0.35
N LEU A 30 -8.06 4.21 -1.02
CA LEU A 30 -9.00 5.20 -1.51
C LEU A 30 -10.40 4.81 -1.00
N PRO A 31 -10.82 5.29 0.18
CA PRO A 31 -12.18 5.07 0.66
C PRO A 31 -13.20 5.66 -0.31
N ASP A 32 -14.36 5.01 -0.45
CA ASP A 32 -15.48 5.57 -1.20
C ASP A 32 -16.61 6.10 -0.29
N LEU A 33 -17.66 6.64 -0.89
CA LEU A 33 -18.79 7.25 -0.18
C LEU A 33 -19.75 6.23 0.46
N TRP A 34 -19.56 4.94 0.19
CA TRP A 34 -20.47 3.85 0.58
C TRP A 34 -19.83 2.83 1.52
N GLY A 35 -18.63 3.12 2.03
CA GLY A 35 -17.90 2.25 2.96
C GLY A 35 -17.15 1.09 2.29
N ALA A 36 -17.10 1.06 0.96
CA ALA A 36 -16.15 0.23 0.24
C ALA A 36 -14.84 1.02 0.01
N CYS A 37 -13.87 0.41 -0.66
CA CYS A 37 -12.64 1.14 -0.99
C CYS A 37 -12.02 0.63 -2.29
N ALA A 38 -11.17 1.45 -2.88
CA ALA A 38 -10.23 1.03 -3.90
C ALA A 38 -8.81 1.09 -3.35
N THR A 39 -7.92 0.33 -3.97
CA THR A 39 -6.48 0.48 -3.78
C THR A 39 -5.85 0.91 -5.08
N LEU A 40 -4.91 1.85 -4.98
CA LEU A 40 -4.00 2.20 -6.04
C LEU A 40 -2.64 1.62 -5.70
N THR A 41 -2.06 0.87 -6.63
CA THR A 41 -0.66 0.46 -6.52
C THR A 41 0.11 0.99 -7.71
N CYS A 42 1.30 1.54 -7.46
CA CYS A 42 2.17 2.09 -8.49
C CYS A 42 3.59 1.62 -8.24
N TRP A 43 4.33 1.22 -9.28
CA TRP A 43 5.71 0.79 -9.14
C TRP A 43 6.49 1.05 -10.40
N GLY A 44 7.81 1.17 -10.26
CA GLY A 44 8.68 1.45 -11.39
C GLY A 44 10.13 1.60 -10.99
N THR A 45 10.95 1.98 -11.97
CA THR A 45 12.35 2.37 -11.74
C THR A 45 12.40 3.85 -11.40
N ILE A 46 13.04 4.18 -10.28
CA ILE A 46 13.21 5.55 -9.79
C ILE A 46 14.00 6.36 -10.83
N GLY A 47 13.53 7.58 -11.12
CA GLY A 47 14.15 8.46 -12.10
C GLY A 47 13.83 8.15 -13.56
N THR A 48 12.85 7.28 -13.84
CA THR A 48 12.45 6.91 -15.21
C THR A 48 10.94 6.99 -15.42
N SER A 49 10.50 6.96 -16.67
CA SER A 49 9.09 6.78 -17.04
C SER A 49 8.62 5.31 -17.04
N LEU A 50 9.50 4.35 -16.71
CA LEU A 50 9.17 2.93 -16.68
C LEU A 50 8.44 2.58 -15.39
N GLY A 51 7.23 2.07 -15.53
CA GLY A 51 6.44 1.62 -14.40
C GLY A 51 5.10 1.05 -14.80
N ARG A 52 4.30 0.70 -13.80
CA ARG A 52 2.90 0.30 -13.96
C ARG A 52 2.10 0.81 -12.77
N GLN A 53 0.84 1.09 -13.05
CA GLN A 53 -0.17 1.41 -12.06
C GLN A 53 -1.33 0.42 -12.19
N VAL A 54 -1.87 -0.03 -11.06
CA VAL A 54 -3.05 -0.90 -10.99
C VAL A 54 -4.03 -0.38 -9.95
N HIS A 55 -5.31 -0.36 -10.32
CA HIS A 55 -6.43 -0.03 -9.45
C HIS A 55 -7.22 -1.30 -9.16
N ASN A 56 -7.52 -1.58 -7.90
CA ASN A 56 -8.39 -2.69 -7.52
C ASN A 56 -9.53 -2.18 -6.64
N ALA A 57 -10.77 -2.47 -7.02
CA ALA A 57 -11.93 -2.25 -6.17
C ALA A 57 -12.03 -3.36 -5.12
N LEU A 58 -12.32 -2.99 -3.88
CA LEU A 58 -12.42 -3.88 -2.72
C LEU A 58 -13.73 -3.60 -1.98
N ALA A 59 -14.34 -4.66 -1.46
CA ALA A 59 -15.65 -4.59 -0.83
C ALA A 59 -15.65 -3.91 0.56
N SER A 60 -14.50 -3.76 1.21
CA SER A 60 -14.41 -3.22 2.58
C SER A 60 -13.01 -2.72 2.93
N THR A 61 -12.92 -1.95 4.02
CA THR A 61 -11.66 -1.53 4.64
C THR A 61 -10.81 -2.72 5.09
N ASP A 62 -11.42 -3.77 5.64
CA ASP A 62 -10.71 -4.98 6.07
C ASP A 62 -10.01 -5.68 4.89
N ALA A 63 -10.65 -5.70 3.72
CA ALA A 63 -10.05 -6.23 2.50
C ALA A 63 -8.81 -5.41 2.09
N ALA A 64 -8.83 -4.08 2.26
CA ALA A 64 -7.65 -3.25 2.01
C ALA A 64 -6.52 -3.53 3.00
N ALA A 65 -6.83 -3.78 4.27
CA ALA A 65 -5.84 -4.16 5.27
C ALA A 65 -5.14 -5.48 4.90
N MET A 66 -5.91 -6.50 4.51
CA MET A 66 -5.34 -7.78 4.05
C MET A 66 -4.45 -7.61 2.81
N VAL A 67 -4.85 -6.76 1.86
CA VAL A 67 -4.04 -6.46 0.67
C VAL A 67 -2.74 -5.76 1.07
N PHE A 68 -2.82 -4.75 1.94
CA PHE A 68 -1.66 -4.02 2.43
C PHE A 68 -0.66 -4.94 3.15
N GLU A 69 -1.13 -5.79 4.06
CA GLU A 69 -0.27 -6.76 4.76
C GLU A 69 0.42 -7.71 3.78
N GLY A 70 -0.32 -8.19 2.78
CA GLY A 70 0.21 -9.03 1.71
C GLY A 70 1.31 -8.33 0.91
N ILE A 71 1.11 -7.05 0.57
CA ILE A 71 2.10 -6.22 -0.12
C ILE A 71 3.31 -6.00 0.78
N ALA A 72 3.11 -5.51 2.01
CA ALA A 72 4.17 -5.20 2.96
C ALA A 72 5.08 -6.42 3.18
N ARG A 73 4.49 -7.59 3.44
CA ARG A 73 5.22 -8.85 3.61
C ARG A 73 6.04 -9.20 2.36
N ARG A 74 5.44 -9.12 1.17
CA ARG A 74 6.14 -9.43 -0.10
C ARG A 74 7.25 -8.42 -0.40
N ARG A 75 7.04 -7.12 -0.18
CA ARG A 75 8.03 -6.07 -0.44
C ARG A 75 9.23 -6.22 0.49
N THR A 76 8.99 -6.46 1.78
CA THR A 76 10.05 -6.73 2.76
C THR A 76 10.84 -8.00 2.41
N ALA A 77 10.17 -9.10 2.03
CA ALA A 77 10.84 -10.33 1.61
C ALA A 77 11.69 -10.14 0.34
N ASP A 78 11.28 -9.25 -0.56
CA ASP A 78 12.01 -8.91 -1.79
C ASP A 78 13.12 -7.86 -1.57
N GLY A 79 13.43 -7.48 -0.33
CA GLY A 79 14.50 -6.53 0.00
C GLY A 79 14.14 -5.05 -0.11
N TYR A 80 12.86 -4.72 -0.32
CA TYR A 80 12.42 -3.33 -0.24
C TYR A 80 12.32 -2.88 1.23
N ARG A 81 12.59 -1.60 1.48
CA ARG A 81 12.41 -0.95 2.77
C ARG A 81 11.23 0.01 2.71
N LEU A 82 10.39 -0.01 3.73
CA LEU A 82 9.32 1.00 3.90
C LEU A 82 9.98 2.36 4.21
N VAL A 83 9.73 3.37 3.39
CA VAL A 83 10.35 4.70 3.53
C VAL A 83 9.35 5.78 3.97
N VAL A 84 8.06 5.57 3.73
CA VAL A 84 6.98 6.43 4.24
C VAL A 84 5.70 5.63 4.40
N SER A 85 4.94 5.94 5.45
CA SER A 85 3.60 5.43 5.72
C SER A 85 2.80 6.56 6.37
N ALA A 86 1.59 6.83 5.88
CA ALA A 86 0.69 7.87 6.37
C ALA A 86 -0.75 7.37 6.41
#